data_AF-A0ABD2PJP6-F1
#
_entry.id   AF-A0ABD2PJP6-F1
#
_cell.length_a   1.000
_cell.length_b   1.000
_cell.length_c   1.000
_cell.angle_alpha   90.00
_cell.angle_beta   90.00
_cell.angle_gamma   90.00
#
_symmetry.space_group_name_H-M   'P 1'
#
loop_
_entity.id
_entity.type
_entity.pdbx_description
1 polymer ?
#
loop_
_entity_poly.entity_id
_entity_poly.type
_entity_poly.pdbx_seq_one_letter_code
_entity_poly.pdbx_strand_id
1 'polypeptide(L)'
;MVLRKDTQMRFHAISKSTALGVCNPNIDLEISNDFKKLSTPFPLIPCKAIVRSSPPELDCDRPPKVGSTQFPAYSTILDRNSNTEFDKETLYFTDNARMRHMAAERFSDESKEKIDEDYTKTINDFFRMELDKMDQIHPKNRENMKQLFLAYLQNSTGSKKALHECLQKMQDRVVAAAKLKKKQGDKQT
;
A
#
# COMPACT_ATOMS: atom_id res chain seq x y z
N MET A 1 3.71 9.25 -47.02
CA MET A 1 3.68 8.05 -46.15
C MET A 1 5.09 7.52 -46.02
N VAL A 2 5.72 7.69 -44.84
CA VAL A 2 7.07 7.17 -44.58
C VAL A 2 6.91 5.89 -43.74
N LEU A 3 7.09 4.74 -44.38
CA LEU A 3 7.16 3.44 -43.71
C LEU A 3 8.53 3.33 -43.04
N ARG A 4 8.56 3.41 -41.70
CA ARG A 4 9.74 3.05 -40.92
C ARG A 4 9.90 1.53 -40.94
N LYS A 5 11.01 1.08 -41.50
CA LYS A 5 11.56 -0.27 -41.31
C LYS A 5 12.24 -0.32 -39.94
N ASP A 6 12.34 -1.53 -39.40
CA ASP A 6 13.24 -1.97 -38.33
C ASP A 6 12.68 -2.03 -36.90
N THR A 7 11.73 -2.94 -36.67
CA THR A 7 11.59 -3.65 -35.38
C THR A 7 12.43 -4.93 -35.43
N GLN A 8 13.73 -4.82 -35.15
CA GLN A 8 14.53 -6.01 -34.82
C GLN A 8 14.16 -6.46 -33.40
N MET A 9 13.36 -7.52 -33.30
CA MET A 9 13.23 -8.33 -32.09
C MET A 9 14.59 -8.97 -31.81
N ARG A 10 15.33 -8.44 -30.83
CA ARG A 10 16.56 -9.07 -30.34
C ARG A 10 16.18 -10.28 -29.51
N PHE A 11 16.18 -11.45 -30.12
CA PHE A 11 16.25 -12.71 -29.39
C PHE A 11 17.60 -12.74 -28.67
N HIS A 12 17.59 -12.75 -27.34
CA HIS A 12 18.78 -13.12 -26.57
C HIS A 12 19.23 -14.51 -27.05
N ALA A 13 20.52 -14.64 -27.34
CA ALA A 13 21.09 -15.88 -27.83
C ALA A 13 20.85 -16.99 -26.80
N ILE A 14 19.85 -17.84 -27.07
CA ILE A 14 19.68 -19.10 -26.36
C ILE A 14 20.84 -19.97 -26.83
N SER A 15 21.79 -20.26 -25.93
CA SER A 15 22.87 -21.20 -26.19
C SER A 15 22.28 -22.53 -26.70
N LYS A 16 22.91 -23.13 -27.71
CA LYS A 16 22.49 -24.40 -28.33
C LYS A 16 22.39 -25.57 -27.32
N SER A 17 23.00 -25.45 -26.13
CA SER A 17 22.89 -26.43 -25.04
C SER A 17 21.49 -26.52 -24.45
N THR A 18 20.76 -25.40 -24.41
CA THR A 18 19.41 -25.32 -23.82
C THR A 18 18.38 -26.17 -24.59
N ALA A 19 18.60 -26.41 -25.89
CA ALA A 19 17.69 -27.19 -26.73
C ALA A 19 17.81 -28.72 -26.51
N LEU A 20 18.86 -29.20 -25.83
CA LEU A 20 19.12 -30.62 -25.56
C LEU A 20 18.81 -31.05 -24.12
N GLY A 21 18.25 -30.16 -23.29
CA GLY A 21 17.83 -30.49 -21.91
C GLY A 21 18.99 -30.75 -20.93
N VAL A 22 20.22 -30.37 -21.29
CA VAL A 22 21.39 -30.49 -20.42
C VAL A 22 21.72 -29.10 -19.88
N CYS A 23 21.02 -28.70 -18.81
CA CYS A 23 21.37 -27.50 -18.04
C CYS A 23 22.65 -27.77 -17.26
N ASN A 24 23.69 -26.95 -17.47
CA ASN A 24 24.94 -27.09 -16.74
C ASN A 24 24.96 -25.99 -15.67
N PRO A 25 24.71 -26.33 -14.38
CA PRO A 25 24.37 -25.33 -13.36
C PRO A 25 25.49 -24.32 -13.09
N ASN A 26 26.74 -24.67 -13.40
CA ASN A 26 27.88 -23.79 -13.19
C ASN A 26 28.09 -22.76 -14.30
N ILE A 27 27.51 -22.97 -15.49
CA ILE A 27 27.69 -22.07 -16.65
C ILE A 27 26.41 -21.25 -16.86
N ASP A 28 25.25 -21.87 -16.70
CA ASP A 28 23.96 -21.20 -16.95
C ASP A 28 23.57 -20.19 -15.83
N LEU A 29 24.23 -20.26 -14.67
CA LEU A 29 24.07 -19.30 -13.57
C LEU A 29 25.11 -18.18 -13.58
N GLU A 30 26.08 -18.19 -14.49
CA GLU A 30 26.98 -17.05 -14.65
C GLU A 30 26.19 -15.88 -15.25
N ILE A 31 25.80 -14.95 -14.38
CA ILE A 31 25.34 -13.64 -14.80
C ILE A 31 26.51 -12.99 -15.52
N SER A 32 26.45 -12.93 -16.85
CA SER A 32 27.40 -12.15 -17.65
C SER A 32 27.52 -10.75 -17.02
N ASN A 33 28.69 -10.47 -16.47
CA ASN A 33 29.03 -9.16 -15.89
C ASN A 33 29.26 -8.10 -16.98
N ASP A 34 28.93 -8.40 -18.24
CA ASP A 34 28.94 -7.45 -19.34
C ASP A 34 27.70 -6.55 -19.27
N PHE A 35 27.54 -5.84 -18.16
CA PHE A 35 26.76 -4.62 -18.15
C PHE A 35 27.47 -3.63 -19.06
N LYS A 36 27.11 -3.65 -20.35
CA LYS A 36 27.35 -2.53 -21.26
C LYS A 36 26.83 -1.30 -20.52
N LYS A 37 27.76 -0.42 -20.11
CA LYS A 37 27.46 0.85 -19.45
C LYS A 37 26.35 1.54 -20.24
N LEU A 38 25.13 1.47 -19.72
CA LEU A 38 23.99 2.14 -20.33
C LEU A 38 24.30 3.62 -20.35
N SER A 39 24.01 4.22 -21.50
CA SER A 39 24.27 5.61 -21.85
C SER A 39 23.98 6.57 -20.71
N THR A 40 24.86 7.56 -20.58
CA THR A 40 24.80 8.77 -19.76
C THR A 40 23.41 9.09 -19.18
N PRO A 41 23.32 9.42 -17.88
CA PRO A 41 22.06 9.82 -17.28
C PRO A 41 21.46 10.98 -18.08
N PHE A 42 20.20 10.84 -18.47
CA PHE A 42 19.41 11.98 -18.93
C PHE A 42 19.58 13.11 -17.90
N PRO A 43 19.76 14.37 -18.33
CA PRO A 43 19.83 15.47 -17.39
C PRO A 43 18.55 15.43 -16.55
N LEU A 44 18.71 15.16 -15.25
CA LEU A 44 17.65 15.29 -14.28
C LEU A 44 17.14 16.72 -14.43
N ILE A 45 15.95 16.87 -15.01
CA ILE A 45 15.21 18.11 -14.88
C ILE A 45 15.13 18.31 -13.37
N PRO A 46 15.69 19.41 -12.81
CA PRO A 46 15.54 19.66 -11.39
C PRO A 46 14.04 19.80 -11.16
N CYS A 47 13.43 18.76 -10.61
CA CYS A 47 12.13 18.85 -9.99
C CYS A 47 12.31 19.90 -8.90
N LYS A 48 11.99 21.16 -9.23
CA LYS A 48 11.74 22.18 -8.23
C LYS A 48 10.80 21.51 -7.27
N ALA A 49 11.27 21.25 -6.05
CA ALA A 49 10.43 20.81 -4.97
C ALA A 49 9.29 21.83 -4.95
N ILE A 50 8.11 21.43 -5.41
CA ILE A 50 6.92 22.21 -5.16
C ILE A 50 6.71 21.98 -3.68
N VAL A 51 7.35 22.83 -2.88
CA VAL A 51 7.02 23.04 -1.48
C VAL A 51 5.62 23.60 -1.51
N ARG A 52 4.62 22.71 -1.65
CA ARG A 52 3.25 23.01 -1.27
C ARG A 52 3.27 23.03 0.25
N SER A 53 3.72 24.14 0.82
CA SER A 53 3.33 24.53 2.16
C SER A 53 1.82 24.76 2.11
N SER A 54 1.06 23.67 2.19
CA SER A 54 -0.33 23.76 2.60
C SER A 54 -0.33 24.38 4.01
N PRO A 55 -1.26 25.29 4.30
CA PRO A 55 -1.39 25.83 5.66
C PRO A 55 -1.54 24.67 6.63
N PRO A 56 -1.04 24.80 7.88
CA PRO A 56 -1.32 23.83 8.93
C PRO A 56 -2.79 24.00 9.32
N GLU A 57 -3.69 23.47 8.49
CA GLU A 57 -5.10 23.38 8.87
C GLU A 57 -5.21 22.30 9.94
N LEU A 58 -5.88 22.69 11.02
CA LEU A 58 -6.13 21.95 12.25
C LEU A 58 -6.83 20.61 11.98
N ASP A 59 -6.05 19.56 11.74
CA ASP A 59 -6.55 18.18 11.74
C ASP A 59 -6.20 17.53 13.08
N CYS A 60 -6.86 17.99 14.16
CA CYS A 60 -6.71 17.43 15.50
C CYS A 60 -7.21 15.97 15.60
N ASP A 61 -7.94 15.47 14.60
CA ASP A 61 -8.49 14.11 14.55
C ASP A 61 -7.65 13.13 13.71
N ARG A 62 -6.54 13.60 13.09
CA ARG A 62 -5.71 12.72 12.26
C ARG A 62 -4.80 11.89 13.17
N PRO A 63 -4.83 10.55 13.07
CA PRO A 63 -3.87 9.74 13.80
C PRO A 63 -2.43 10.10 13.38
N PRO A 64 -1.47 10.04 14.30
CA PRO A 64 -0.08 10.35 13.98
C PRO A 64 0.39 9.48 12.81
N LYS A 65 1.17 10.06 11.89
CA LYS A 65 1.65 9.33 10.70
C LYS A 65 2.69 8.29 11.15
N VAL A 66 2.27 7.04 11.33
CA VAL A 66 3.15 5.94 11.73
C VAL A 66 3.66 5.20 10.49
N GLY A 67 4.98 5.15 10.31
CA GLY A 67 5.64 4.47 9.18
C GLY A 67 5.67 5.26 7.86
N SER A 68 6.42 4.74 6.88
CA SER A 68 6.51 5.28 5.50
C SER A 68 5.64 4.47 4.55
N THR A 69 5.17 5.04 3.43
CA THR A 69 4.52 4.26 2.35
C THR A 69 5.46 3.21 1.75
N GLN A 70 6.77 3.47 1.78
CA GLN A 70 7.79 2.56 1.27
C GLN A 70 8.15 1.46 2.28
N PHE A 71 8.02 1.76 3.57
CA PHE A 71 8.27 0.83 4.67
C PHE A 71 7.19 1.05 5.73
N PRO A 72 6.09 0.24 5.74
CA PRO A 72 5.10 0.31 6.79
C PRO A 72 5.80 0.15 8.15
N ALA A 73 5.18 0.69 9.20
CA ALA A 73 5.66 0.41 10.54
C ALA A 73 5.72 -1.11 10.70
N TYR A 74 6.93 -1.64 10.83
CA TYR A 74 7.12 -3.07 11.04
C TYR A 74 6.30 -3.46 12.26
N SER A 75 5.59 -4.59 12.19
CA SER A 75 5.02 -5.15 13.41
C SER A 75 6.19 -5.29 14.37
N THR A 76 6.10 -4.58 15.50
CA THR A 76 7.05 -4.80 16.57
C THR A 76 6.80 -6.25 16.97
N ILE A 77 7.73 -7.13 16.61
CA ILE A 77 7.71 -8.49 17.13
C ILE A 77 7.89 -8.25 18.63
N LEU A 78 6.78 -8.29 19.37
CA LEU A 78 6.83 -8.24 20.82
C LEU A 78 7.77 -9.37 21.21
N ASP A 79 8.84 -9.02 21.90
CA ASP A 79 9.83 -9.98 22.37
C ASP A 79 9.13 -11.18 22.99
N ARG A 80 9.74 -12.36 22.77
CA ARG A 80 9.37 -13.71 23.23
C ARG A 80 9.13 -13.87 24.75
N ASN A 81 9.02 -12.78 25.49
CA ASN A 81 8.57 -12.72 26.87
C ASN A 81 7.07 -12.39 26.94
N SER A 82 6.30 -12.78 25.92
CA SER A 82 4.86 -12.71 25.99
C SER A 82 4.40 -13.69 27.07
N ASN A 83 3.62 -13.24 28.04
CA ASN A 83 2.98 -14.15 29.01
C ASN A 83 1.87 -14.96 28.33
N THR A 84 2.12 -15.51 27.14
CA THR A 84 1.21 -16.46 26.52
C THR A 84 1.44 -17.82 27.19
N GLU A 85 0.35 -18.55 27.45
CA GLU A 85 0.40 -19.86 28.12
C GLU A 85 1.38 -20.84 27.43
N PHE A 86 1.64 -20.65 26.13
CA PHE A 86 2.51 -21.48 25.31
C PHE A 86 4.01 -21.22 25.47
N ASP A 87 4.43 -20.03 25.93
CA ASP A 87 5.86 -19.74 26.13
C ASP A 87 6.40 -20.42 27.41
N LYS A 88 5.51 -20.89 28.29
CA LYS A 88 5.85 -21.53 29.58
C LYS A 88 5.60 -23.04 29.61
N GLU A 89 4.90 -23.58 28.61
CA GLU A 89 4.46 -24.97 28.57
C GLU A 89 5.29 -25.75 27.53
N THR A 90 5.84 -26.91 27.92
CA THR A 90 6.47 -27.83 26.96
C THR A 90 5.41 -28.35 26.00
N LEU A 91 5.50 -27.94 24.73
CA LEU A 91 4.55 -28.32 23.69
C LEU A 91 4.78 -29.77 23.26
N TYR A 92 3.74 -30.60 23.35
CA TYR A 92 3.75 -31.98 22.86
C TYR A 92 3.09 -32.07 21.48
N PHE A 93 3.44 -33.12 20.72
CA PHE A 93 2.86 -33.35 19.39
C PHE A 93 1.33 -33.52 19.42
N THR A 94 0.78 -33.99 20.54
CA THR A 94 -0.67 -34.10 20.79
C THR A 94 -1.37 -32.75 20.78
N ASP A 95 -0.68 -31.66 21.09
CA ASP A 95 -1.25 -30.32 21.21
C ASP A 95 -1.43 -29.63 19.86
N ASN A 96 -0.91 -30.22 18.77
CA ASN A 96 -1.00 -29.66 17.43
C ASN A 96 -2.44 -29.41 16.98
N ALA A 97 -3.38 -30.28 17.34
CA ALA A 97 -4.79 -30.08 17.02
C ALA A 97 -5.36 -28.86 17.75
N ARG A 98 -5.07 -28.71 19.05
CA ARG A 98 -5.45 -27.54 19.86
C ARG A 98 -4.87 -26.26 19.27
N MET A 99 -3.58 -26.26 18.93
CA MET A 99 -2.91 -25.10 18.35
C MET A 99 -3.48 -24.71 16.99
N ARG A 100 -3.84 -25.68 16.14
CA ARG A 100 -4.50 -25.40 14.85
C ARG A 100 -5.86 -24.75 15.05
N HIS A 101 -6.65 -25.22 16.01
CA HIS A 101 -7.94 -24.60 16.33
C HIS A 101 -7.77 -23.18 16.84
N MET A 102 -6.86 -22.94 17.79
CA MET A 102 -6.61 -21.59 18.30
C MET A 102 -6.04 -20.65 17.24
N ALA A 103 -5.16 -21.14 16.37
CA ALA A 103 -4.65 -20.36 15.24
C ALA A 103 -5.78 -20.04 14.25
N ALA A 104 -6.67 -20.98 13.96
CA ALA A 104 -7.83 -20.72 13.14
C ALA A 104 -8.76 -19.68 13.79
N GLU A 105 -9.03 -19.78 15.09
CA GLU A 105 -9.87 -18.82 15.81
C GLU A 105 -9.29 -17.40 15.80
N ARG A 106 -7.97 -17.25 15.98
CA ARG A 106 -7.32 -15.92 16.00
C ARG A 106 -7.07 -15.34 14.61
N PHE A 107 -6.63 -16.15 13.65
CA PHE A 107 -6.17 -15.67 12.34
C PHE A 107 -7.15 -15.91 11.18
N SER A 108 -8.31 -16.53 11.45
CA SER A 108 -9.40 -16.62 10.46
C SER A 108 -9.84 -15.22 10.01
N ASP A 109 -10.24 -15.11 8.74
CA ASP A 109 -10.74 -13.87 8.13
C ASP A 109 -11.96 -13.28 8.86
N GLU A 110 -12.68 -14.11 9.62
CA GLU A 110 -13.87 -13.72 10.38
C GLU A 110 -13.60 -13.50 11.87
N SER A 111 -12.35 -13.66 12.32
CA SER A 111 -12.01 -13.45 13.73
C SER A 111 -12.15 -11.97 14.09
N LYS A 112 -12.69 -11.69 15.29
CA LYS A 112 -12.84 -10.31 15.77
C LYS A 112 -11.49 -9.58 15.85
N GLU A 113 -10.47 -10.29 16.34
CA GLU A 113 -9.11 -9.75 16.49
C GLU A 113 -8.54 -9.30 15.14
N LYS A 114 -8.63 -10.14 14.11
CA LYS A 114 -8.17 -9.79 12.76
C LYS A 114 -9.00 -8.67 12.14
N ILE A 115 -10.31 -8.66 12.34
CA ILE A 115 -11.19 -7.60 11.85
C ILE A 115 -10.77 -6.24 12.45
N ASP A 116 -10.49 -6.20 13.75
CA ASP A 116 -10.08 -4.99 14.46
C ASP A 116 -8.65 -4.54 14.06
N GLU A 117 -7.73 -5.50 13.88
CA GLU A 117 -6.39 -5.24 13.34
C GLU A 117 -6.43 -4.66 11.91
N ASP A 118 -7.19 -5.29 11.02
CA ASP A 118 -7.35 -4.82 9.65
C ASP A 118 -8.05 -3.46 9.60
N TYR A 119 -9.04 -3.22 10.47
CA TYR A 119 -9.70 -1.92 10.60
C TYR A 119 -8.69 -0.83 10.96
N THR A 120 -7.91 -1.02 12.02
CA THR A 120 -6.91 -0.02 12.48
C THR A 120 -5.82 0.19 11.45
N LYS A 121 -5.31 -0.87 10.83
CA LYS A 121 -4.33 -0.81 9.74
C LYS A 121 -4.86 -0.01 8.55
N THR A 122 -6.10 -0.25 8.15
CA THR A 122 -6.73 0.43 7.01
C THR A 122 -6.94 1.91 7.27
N ILE A 123 -7.31 2.29 8.51
CA ILE A 123 -7.39 3.69 8.92
C ILE A 123 -6.02 4.37 8.81
N ASN A 124 -4.98 3.72 9.33
CA ASN A 124 -3.62 4.25 9.25
C ASN A 124 -3.18 4.42 7.79
N ASP A 125 -3.48 3.44 6.93
CA ASP A 125 -3.17 3.51 5.49
C ASP A 125 -3.93 4.61 4.77
N PHE A 126 -5.20 4.82 5.11
CA PHE A 126 -6.03 5.89 4.57
C PHE A 126 -5.38 7.26 4.82
N PHE A 127 -4.97 7.53 6.06
CA PHE A 127 -4.30 8.79 6.39
C PHE A 127 -2.86 8.82 5.90
N ARG A 128 -2.14 7.70 5.86
CA ARG A 128 -0.75 7.65 5.38
C ARG A 128 -0.65 8.02 3.90
N MET A 129 -1.62 7.58 3.09
CA MET A 129 -1.73 7.91 1.65
C MET A 129 -2.38 9.27 1.37
N GLU A 130 -2.72 10.02 2.42
CA GLU A 130 -3.34 11.36 2.34
C GLU A 130 -4.70 11.36 1.62
N LEU A 131 -5.48 10.29 1.80
CA LEU A 131 -6.80 10.16 1.20
C LEU A 131 -7.83 11.11 1.80
N ASP A 132 -7.56 11.61 3.00
CA ASP A 132 -8.26 12.74 3.63
C ASP A 132 -8.23 14.01 2.77
N LYS A 133 -7.23 14.16 1.88
CA LYS A 133 -7.03 15.34 1.04
C LYS A 133 -7.49 15.14 -0.40
N MET A 134 -8.31 14.12 -0.69
CA MET A 134 -8.82 13.89 -2.05
C MET A 134 -9.65 15.06 -2.59
N ASP A 135 -10.11 15.96 -1.73
CA ASP A 135 -10.78 17.22 -2.06
C ASP A 135 -9.91 18.18 -2.86
N GLN A 136 -8.59 18.07 -2.73
CA GLN A 136 -7.62 18.91 -3.44
C GLN A 136 -7.34 18.39 -4.85
N ILE A 137 -7.79 17.18 -5.18
CA ILE A 137 -7.62 16.55 -6.49
C ILE A 137 -8.73 17.00 -7.42
N HIS A 138 -8.41 17.18 -8.71
CA HIS A 138 -9.39 17.51 -9.74
C HIS A 138 -10.54 16.47 -9.74
N PRO A 139 -11.82 16.90 -9.80
CA PRO A 139 -12.98 16.01 -9.64
C PRO A 139 -12.99 14.82 -10.62
N LYS A 140 -12.49 15.02 -11.85
CA LYS A 140 -12.35 13.95 -12.86
C LYS A 140 -11.45 12.79 -12.41
N ASN A 141 -10.38 13.06 -11.67
CA ASN A 141 -9.44 12.03 -11.20
C ASN A 141 -9.85 11.45 -9.85
N ARG A 142 -10.69 12.17 -9.10
CA ARG A 142 -11.12 11.79 -7.75
C ARG A 142 -11.86 10.45 -7.75
N GLU A 143 -12.74 10.23 -8.72
CA GLU A 143 -13.51 8.99 -8.81
C GLU A 143 -12.61 7.79 -9.11
N ASN A 144 -11.68 7.93 -10.07
CA ASN A 144 -10.71 6.87 -10.41
C ASN A 144 -9.83 6.52 -9.21
N MET A 145 -9.37 7.54 -8.48
CA MET A 145 -8.57 7.35 -7.28
C MET A 145 -9.39 6.60 -6.21
N LYS A 146 -10.64 7.00 -5.98
CA LYS A 146 -11.55 6.32 -5.04
C LYS A 146 -11.74 4.85 -5.41
N GLN A 147 -11.96 4.54 -6.68
CA GLN A 147 -12.09 3.17 -7.17
C GLN A 147 -10.81 2.35 -6.96
N LEU A 148 -9.65 2.93 -7.26
CA LEU A 148 -8.36 2.28 -7.04
C LEU A 148 -8.14 1.95 -5.55
N PHE A 149 -8.50 2.86 -4.66
CA PHE A 149 -8.37 2.64 -3.22
C PHE A 149 -9.32 1.59 -2.69
N LEU A 150 -10.57 1.58 -3.16
CA LEU A 150 -11.51 0.52 -2.84
C LEU A 150 -10.94 -0.83 -3.31
N ALA A 151 -10.45 -0.93 -4.55
CA ALA A 151 -9.84 -2.16 -5.03
C ALA A 151 -8.61 -2.60 -4.22
N TYR A 152 -7.77 -1.66 -3.76
CA TYR A 152 -6.53 -1.98 -3.05
C TYR A 152 -6.76 -2.33 -1.57
N LEU A 153 -7.64 -1.61 -0.89
CA LEU A 153 -7.82 -1.71 0.56
C LEU A 153 -9.00 -2.61 0.97
N GLN A 154 -9.97 -2.92 0.09
CA GLN A 154 -11.21 -3.62 0.45
C GLN A 154 -11.05 -5.16 0.51
N ASN A 155 -9.92 -5.65 1.02
CA ASN A 155 -9.60 -7.08 1.03
C ASN A 155 -10.29 -7.86 2.15
N SER A 156 -10.53 -7.25 3.31
CA SER A 156 -11.19 -7.88 4.46
C SER A 156 -12.39 -7.07 4.94
N THR A 157 -13.27 -7.70 5.71
CA THR A 157 -14.49 -7.09 6.28
C THR A 157 -14.17 -5.87 7.16
N GLY A 158 -13.11 -5.97 7.98
CA GLY A 158 -12.60 -4.87 8.79
C GLY A 158 -12.18 -3.66 7.96
N SER A 159 -11.44 -3.89 6.87
CA SER A 159 -11.04 -2.83 5.95
C SER A 159 -12.23 -2.18 5.25
N LYS A 160 -13.27 -2.94 4.85
CA LYS A 160 -14.47 -2.36 4.23
C LYS A 160 -15.17 -1.39 5.18
N LYS A 161 -15.29 -1.78 6.46
CA LYS A 161 -15.90 -0.94 7.50
C LYS A 161 -15.10 0.35 7.72
N ALA A 162 -13.78 0.23 7.87
CA ALA A 162 -12.88 1.38 8.03
C ALA A 162 -13.00 2.39 6.87
N LEU A 163 -12.94 1.89 5.63
CA LEU A 163 -13.04 2.75 4.45
C LEU A 163 -14.37 3.47 4.35
N HIS A 164 -15.47 2.77 4.62
CA HIS A 164 -16.80 3.37 4.59
C HIS A 164 -16.89 4.53 5.57
N GLU A 165 -16.44 4.34 6.82
CA GLU A 165 -16.44 5.39 7.84
C GLU A 165 -15.54 6.58 7.46
N CYS A 166 -14.33 6.33 6.94
CA CYS A 166 -13.42 7.38 6.51
C CYS A 166 -13.97 8.19 5.32
N LEU A 167 -14.52 7.51 4.30
CA LEU A 167 -15.11 8.17 3.14
C LEU A 167 -16.36 8.97 3.51
N GLN A 168 -17.18 8.47 4.44
CA GLN A 168 -18.35 9.19 4.94
C GLN A 168 -17.93 10.47 5.68
N LYS A 169 -16.96 10.38 6.60
CA LYS A 169 -16.41 11.56 7.30
C LYS A 169 -15.87 12.60 6.33
N MET A 170 -15.18 12.17 5.27
CA MET A 170 -14.68 13.08 4.23
C MET A 170 -15.84 13.76 3.49
N GLN A 171 -16.88 13.02 3.11
CA GLN A 171 -18.05 13.59 2.44
C GLN A 171 -18.78 14.61 3.33
N ASP A 172 -18.91 14.32 4.63
CA ASP A 172 -19.52 15.23 5.59
C ASP A 172 -18.72 16.53 5.73
N ARG A 173 -17.38 16.44 5.75
CA ARG A 173 -16.47 17.61 5.73
C ARG A 173 -16.68 18.47 4.48
N VAL A 174 -16.78 17.86 3.30
CA VAL A 174 -17.05 18.58 2.03
C VAL A 174 -18.39 19.33 2.10
N VAL A 175 -19.44 18.67 2.58
CA VAL A 175 -20.77 19.26 2.70
C VAL A 175 -20.77 20.42 3.71
N ALA A 176 -20.09 20.27 4.85
CA ALA A 176 -19.93 21.32 5.85
C ALA A 176 -19.18 22.54 5.29
N ALA A 177 -18.08 22.32 4.57
CA ALA A 177 -17.30 23.37 3.93
C ALA A 177 -18.13 24.13 2.87
N ALA A 178 -18.95 23.43 2.08
CA ALA A 178 -19.85 24.06 1.11
C ALA A 178 -20.91 24.95 1.77
N LYS A 179 -21.46 24.55 2.92
CA LYS A 179 -22.41 25.34 3.70
C LYS A 179 -21.79 26.63 4.25
N LEU A 180 -20.53 26.57 4.71
CA LEU A 180 -19.80 27.75 5.20
C LEU A 180 -19.56 28.79 4.11
N LYS A 181 -19.19 28.36 2.89
CA LYS A 181 -18.99 29.26 1.76
C LYS A 181 -20.26 30.02 1.36
N LYS A 182 -21.43 29.35 1.38
CA LYS A 182 -22.72 30.01 1.11
C LYS A 182 -23.03 31.12 2.11
N LYS A 183 -22.81 30.88 3.40
CA LYS A 183 -23.02 31.89 4.46
C LYS A 183 -22.10 33.11 4.37
N GLN A 184 -20.93 32.98 3.76
CA GLN A 184 -20.00 34.10 3.56
C GLN A 184 -20.37 34.94 2.33
N GLY A 185 -20.92 34.32 1.29
CA GLY A 185 -21.44 35.04 0.10
C GLY A 185 -22.63 35.95 0.42
N ASP A 186 -23.54 35.50 1.28
CA ASP A 186 -24.74 36.27 1.65
C ASP A 186 -24.46 37.48 2.58
N LYS A 187 -23.22 37.62 3.09
CA LYS A 187 -22.81 38.75 3.96
C LYS A 187 -22.04 39.84 3.22
N GLN A 188 -21.74 39.67 1.93
CA GLN A 188 -20.99 40.64 1.11
C GLN A 188 -21.86 41.47 0.15
N THR A 189 -23.19 41.34 0.24
CA THR A 189 -24.19 42.19 -0.43
C THR A 189 -24.93 43.02 0.60
#